data_AF-A0A2E3PG35-F1
#
_entry.id   AF-A0A2E3PG35-F1
#
_cell.length_a   1.000
_cell.length_b   1.000
_cell.length_c   1.000
_cell.angle_alpha   90.00
_cell.angle_beta   90.00
_cell.angle_gamma   90.00
#
_symmetry.space_group_name_H-M   'P 1'
#
loop_
_entity.id
_entity.type
_entity.pdbx_description
1 polymer ?
#
loop_
_entity_poly.entity_id
_entity_poly.type
_entity_poly.pdbx_seq_one_letter_code
_entity_poly.pdbx_strand_id
1 'polypeptide(L)' 'MDISEHINSNGLSRAEVCAKARISRAYLSLIESGQRQIGPNSVKALADALGVSIRDLRPDLADVFAQPVPMIAPTST' A
#
# COMPACT_ATOMS: atom_id res chain seq x y z
N MET A 1 7.95 -1.90 10.90
CA MET A 1 9.06 -1.43 10.07
C MET A 1 8.53 -0.27 9.24
N ASP A 2 9.17 0.90 9.27
CA ASP A 2 8.69 2.05 8.49
C ASP A 2 9.02 1.89 7.00
N ILE A 3 8.29 2.60 6.12
CA ILE A 3 8.44 2.49 4.66
C ILE A 3 9.89 2.72 4.21
N SER A 4 10.57 3.70 4.80
CA SER A 4 11.97 4.01 4.48
C SER A 4 12.89 2.82 4.74
N GLU A 5 12.63 2.09 5.82
CA GLU A 5 13.41 0.92 6.22
C GLU A 5 13.13 -0.26 5.27
N HIS A 6 11.87 -0.46 4.90
CA HIS A 6 11.49 -1.45 3.88
C HIS A 6 12.19 -1.21 2.54
N ILE A 7 12.19 0.04 2.06
CA ILE A 7 12.85 0.41 0.80
C ILE A 7 14.34 0.12 0.88
N ASN A 8 15.00 0.52 1.96
CA ASN A 8 16.45 0.34 2.12
C ASN A 8 16.83 -1.13 2.26
N SER A 9 16.13 -1.89 3.10
CA SER A 9 16.43 -3.30 3.37
C SER A 9 16.21 -4.21 2.15
N ASN A 10 15.35 -3.81 1.21
CA ASN A 10 15.08 -4.55 -0.02
C ASN A 10 15.88 -4.01 -1.22
N GLY A 11 16.78 -3.03 -1.01
CA GLY A 11 17.57 -2.42 -2.09
C GLY A 11 16.71 -1.73 -3.16
N LEU A 12 15.50 -1.29 -2.81
CA LEU A 12 14.57 -0.68 -3.74
C LEU A 12 14.93 0.79 -3.99
N SER A 13 14.75 1.23 -5.23
CA SER A 13 14.84 2.65 -5.57
C SER A 13 13.54 3.36 -5.25
N ARG A 14 13.59 4.46 -4.48
CA ARG A 14 12.43 5.33 -4.22
C ARG A 14 11.75 5.81 -5.49
N ALA A 15 12.52 6.02 -6.56
CA ALA A 15 12.00 6.41 -7.87
C ALA A 15 11.11 5.31 -8.47
N GLU A 16 11.59 4.07 -8.44
CA GLU A 16 10.88 2.89 -8.95
C GLU A 16 9.63 2.61 -8.14
N VAL A 17 9.72 2.70 -6.81
CA VAL A 17 8.57 2.55 -5.91
C VAL A 17 7.50 3.60 -6.22
N CYS A 18 7.90 4.87 -6.38
CA CYS A 18 6.98 5.95 -6.76
C CYS A 18 6.31 5.68 -8.12
N ALA A 19 7.08 5.26 -9.12
CA ALA A 19 6.58 4.98 -10.46
C ALA A 19 5.57 3.82 -10.45
N LYS A 20 5.91 2.70 -9.78
CA LYS A 20 5.02 1.53 -9.66
C LYS A 20 3.75 1.85 -8.87
N ALA A 21 3.88 2.54 -7.75
CA ALA A 21 2.75 2.93 -6.91
C ALA A 21 1.94 4.12 -7.48
N ARG A 22 2.38 4.72 -8.60
CA ARG A 22 1.81 5.92 -9.20
C ARG A 22 1.64 7.08 -8.22
N ILE A 23 2.65 7.30 -7.38
CA ILE A 23 2.71 8.41 -6.43
C ILE A 23 3.87 9.35 -6.76
N SER A 24 3.74 10.61 -6.38
CA SER A 24 4.84 11.57 -6.49
C SER A 24 5.89 11.37 -5.39
N ARG A 25 7.16 11.67 -5.68
CA ARG A 25 8.23 11.65 -4.65
C ARG A 25 7.93 12.56 -3.46
N ALA A 26 7.29 13.71 -3.69
CA ALA A 26 6.86 14.60 -2.62
C ALA A 26 5.85 13.92 -1.68
N TYR A 27 4.91 13.14 -2.24
CA TYR A 27 3.95 12.38 -1.44
C TYR A 27 4.65 11.28 -0.63
N LEU A 28 5.58 10.54 -1.25
CA LEU A 28 6.38 9.54 -0.54
C LEU A 28 7.17 10.18 0.62
N SER A 29 7.83 11.32 0.38
CA SER A 29 8.60 12.03 1.41
C SER A 29 7.74 12.50 2.59
N LEU A 30 6.51 12.96 2.34
CA LEU A 30 5.55 13.30 3.39
C LEU A 30 5.14 12.08 4.22
N ILE A 31 5.00 10.91 3.58
CA ILE A 31 4.71 9.65 4.26
C ILE A 31 5.90 9.20 5.11
N GLU A 32 7.10 9.20 4.54
CA GLU A 32 8.35 8.83 5.24
C GLU A 32 8.62 9.74 6.45
N SER A 33 8.23 11.02 6.37
CA SER A 33 8.39 11.98 7.47
C SER A 33 7.24 11.95 8.49
N GLY A 34 6.26 11.06 8.33
CA GLY A 34 5.08 10.97 9.19
C GLY A 34 4.07 12.13 9.05
N GLN A 35 4.32 13.09 8.17
CA GLN A 35 3.44 14.23 7.93
C GLN A 35 2.13 13.82 7.23
N ARG A 36 2.11 12.67 6.57
CA ARG A 36 0.95 12.20 5.82
C ARG A 36 0.77 10.69 5.91
N GLN A 37 -0.47 10.28 6.11
CA GLN A 37 -0.86 8.88 6.01
C GLN A 37 -1.11 8.48 4.56
N ILE A 38 -0.89 7.20 4.27
CA ILE A 38 -1.14 6.63 2.94
C ILE A 38 -2.66 6.58 2.72
N GLY A 39 -3.14 7.17 1.63
CA GLY A 39 -4.55 7.16 1.30
C GLY A 39 -5.05 5.76 0.91
N PRO A 40 -6.35 5.46 1.10
CA PRO A 40 -6.93 4.16 0.75
C PRO A 40 -6.76 3.83 -0.74
N ASN A 41 -6.78 4.84 -1.62
CA ASN A 41 -6.60 4.64 -3.06
C ASN A 41 -5.16 4.28 -3.45
N SER A 42 -4.17 4.63 -2.60
CA SER A 42 -2.74 4.44 -2.90
C SER A 42 -2.12 3.29 -2.11
N VAL A 43 -2.72 2.87 -0.99
CA VAL A 43 -2.13 1.86 -0.10
C VAL A 43 -1.92 0.52 -0.80
N LYS A 44 -2.89 0.09 -1.61
CA LYS A 44 -2.77 -1.16 -2.38
C LYS A 44 -1.62 -1.10 -3.39
N ALA A 45 -1.52 0.00 -4.13
CA ALA A 45 -0.47 0.19 -5.13
C ALA A 45 0.92 0.31 -4.50
N LEU A 46 1.01 0.97 -3.34
CA LEU A 46 2.25 1.10 -2.59
C LEU A 46 2.69 -0.22 -1.95
N ALA A 47 1.75 -0.98 -1.40
CA ALA A 47 1.99 -2.33 -0.87
C ALA A 47 2.53 -3.26 -1.95
N ASP A 48 1.90 -3.27 -3.12
CA ASP A 48 2.33 -4.06 -4.29
C ASP A 48 3.73 -3.65 -4.79
N ALA A 49 3.98 -2.34 -4.89
CA ALA A 49 5.29 -1.81 -5.30
C ALA A 49 6.43 -2.17 -4.33
N LEU A 50 6.12 -2.31 -3.04
CA LEU A 50 7.06 -2.67 -1.98
C LEU A 50 7.13 -4.19 -1.76
N GLY A 51 6.23 -4.98 -2.35
CA GLY A 51 6.14 -6.43 -2.10
C GLY A 51 5.68 -6.78 -0.69
N VAL A 52 4.92 -5.91 -0.04
CA VAL A 52 4.41 -6.10 1.33
C VAL A 52 2.88 -6.17 1.35
N SER A 53 2.30 -6.57 2.47
CA SER A 53 0.85 -6.56 2.66
C SER A 53 0.35 -5.17 3.04
N ILE A 54 -0.91 -4.84 2.69
CA ILE A 54 -1.57 -3.60 3.13
C ILE A 54 -1.54 -3.46 4.66
N ARG A 55 -1.63 -4.58 5.40
CA ARG A 55 -1.55 -4.61 6.86
C ARG A 55 -0.24 -4.07 7.43
N ASP A 56 0.85 -4.21 6.70
CA ASP A 56 2.16 -3.70 7.11
C ASP A 56 2.22 -2.16 7.01
N LEU A 57 1.51 -1.58 6.02
CA LEU A 57 1.49 -0.14 5.76
C LEU A 57 0.35 0.60 6.47
N ARG A 58 -0.84 0.00 6.51
CA ARG A 58 -2.07 0.54 7.11
C ARG A 58 -2.87 -0.63 7.70
N PRO A 59 -2.54 -1.09 8.92
CA PRO A 59 -3.29 -2.17 9.58
C PRO A 59 -4.77 -1.83 9.74
N ASP A 60 -5.08 -0.55 9.98
CA ASP A 60 -6.44 0.00 10.03
C ASP A 60 -7.26 -0.20 8.74
N LEU A 61 -6.60 -0.22 7.56
CA LEU A 61 -7.27 -0.49 6.28
C LEU A 61 -7.22 -1.96 5.89
N ALA A 62 -6.44 -2.81 6.57
CA ALA A 62 -6.24 -4.19 6.16
C ALA A 62 -7.58 -4.94 6.05
N ASP A 63 -8.47 -4.74 7.02
CA ASP A 63 -9.77 -5.40 7.06
C ASP A 63 -10.66 -4.95 5.89
N VAL A 64 -10.61 -3.67 5.53
CA VAL A 64 -11.36 -3.08 4.40
C VAL A 64 -10.99 -3.76 3.06
N PHE A 65 -9.72 -4.12 2.89
CA PHE A 65 -9.22 -4.80 1.69
C PHE A 65 -9.18 -6.33 1.80
N ALA A 66 -9.36 -6.89 3.01
CA ALA A 66 -9.34 -8.33 3.25
C ALA A 66 -10.72 -8.98 3.04
N GLN A 67 -11.80 -8.21 2.98
CA GLN A 67 -13.13 -8.78 2.80
C GLN A 67 -13.22 -9.50 1.44
N PRO A 68 -13.44 -10.83 1.41
CA PRO A 68 -13.93 -11.45 0.19
C PRO A 68 -15.28 -10.80 -0.12
N VAL A 69 -15.45 -10.32 -1.35
CA VAL A 69 -16.78 -9.97 -1.85
C VAL A 69 -17.73 -11.12 -1.47
N PRO A 70 -18.85 -10.86 -0.76
CA PRO A 70 -19.80 -11.93 -0.48
C PRO A 70 -20.20 -12.51 -1.82
N MET A 71 -19.79 -13.75 -2.05
CA MET A 71 -20.12 -14.50 -3.25
C MET A 71 -21.62 -14.75 -3.16
N ILE A 72 -22.41 -13.83 -3.75
CA ILE A 72 -23.83 -14.06 -3.98
C ILE A 72 -23.91 -15.23 -4.95
N ALA A 73 -24.10 -16.44 -4.43
CA ALA A 73 -24.34 -17.62 -5.24
C ALA A 73 -25.53 -17.30 -6.16
N PRO A 74 -25.45 -17.57 -7.47
CA PRO A 74 -26.60 -17.42 -8.33
C PRO A 74 -27.65 -18.43 -7.84
N THR A 75 -28.78 -17.93 -7.36
CA THR A 75 -29.99 -18.73 -7.16
C THR A 75 -30.36 -19.32 -8.52
N SER A 76 -30.12 -20.62 -8.69
CA SER A 76 -30.71 -21.41 -9.77
C SER A 76 -32.23 -21.34 -9.63
N THR A 77 -32.89 -20.77 -10.64
CA THR A 77 -34.32 -20.91 -10.91
C THR A 77 -34.46 -21.43 -12.33
#